data_AF-A0A9E1KWQ8-F1
#
_entry.id   AF-A0A9E1KWQ8-F1
#
_cell.length_a   1.000
_cell.length_b   1.000
_cell.length_c   1.000
_cell.angle_alpha   90.00
_cell.angle_beta   90.00
_cell.angle_gamma   90.00
#
_symmetry.space_group_name_H-M   'P 1'
#
loop_
_entity.id
_entity.type
_entity.pdbx_description
1 polymer ?
#
loop_
_entity_poly.entity_id
_entity_poly.type
_entity_poly.pdbx_seq_one_letter_code
_entity_poly.pdbx_strand_id
1 'polypeptide(L)'
;MLLQDFRVHFNRSIPVCEGFFELMKKTFNFYTTLCNDFLSNLGTQIENKKLDAFLNEEIKPRLFSSEYCNGIEKLKRQFLAENIKLEQFLKENEFKTDYLNDLQALKKISDAIYELLQRHWELYRYQNSVVNSQILVSFLMEIDRIGIGWDSYLEKYLAVSRILTTKGNTPIKAECGPLEVKYHLPEKVDFDLVISSDFIKFLQVAFEFIQQIHNPETKPEASLEIVALEMHRPINCVLMVPDELLDSYKRFLNYLSVDVLKRETLIKFVMEVLRLQQEVEVPKAKLTPLQKKISKHLGMLHPEGYFSVNLNEGEDSVSILSSLCGEMEQLEIGFGDMLTGSTNRLSRNRIPEKISVKKELKSDKPSTVKLNVKQKEHINFLTS
;
A
#
# COMPACT_ATOMS: atom_id res chain seq x y z
N MET A 1 -15.07 7.17 -1.58
CA MET A 1 -16.30 6.55 -1.06
C MET A 1 -16.25 5.02 -1.11
N LEU A 2 -16.25 4.34 -2.27
CA LEU A 2 -16.27 2.86 -2.36
C LEU A 2 -15.29 2.11 -1.44
N LEU A 3 -14.01 2.51 -1.41
CA LEU A 3 -12.97 1.79 -0.64
C LEU A 3 -13.08 2.00 0.88
N GLN A 4 -13.63 3.13 1.32
CA GLN A 4 -13.86 3.43 2.74
C GLN A 4 -15.02 2.60 3.29
N ASP A 5 -16.12 2.52 2.54
CA ASP A 5 -17.26 1.66 2.88
C ASP A 5 -16.82 0.19 2.90
N PHE A 6 -16.01 -0.23 1.93
CA PHE A 6 -15.42 -1.57 1.90
C PHE A 6 -14.55 -1.90 3.13
N ARG A 7 -13.73 -0.96 3.61
CA ARG A 7 -12.97 -1.15 4.85
C ARG A 7 -13.86 -1.22 6.08
N VAL A 8 -14.88 -0.35 6.17
CA VAL A 8 -15.84 -0.38 7.28
C VAL A 8 -16.53 -1.74 7.33
N HIS A 9 -16.95 -2.27 6.18
CA HIS A 9 -17.57 -3.59 6.08
C HIS A 9 -16.60 -4.73 6.45
N PHE A 10 -15.37 -4.70 5.94
CA PHE A 10 -14.36 -5.71 6.27
C PHE A 10 -14.01 -5.69 7.77
N ASN A 11 -13.74 -4.51 8.35
CA ASN A 11 -13.40 -4.35 9.76
C ASN A 11 -14.51 -4.83 10.69
N ARG A 12 -15.79 -4.64 10.31
CA ARG A 12 -16.93 -5.19 11.06
C ARG A 12 -16.96 -6.72 11.06
N SER A 13 -16.43 -7.36 10.01
CA SER A 13 -16.40 -8.82 9.89
C SER A 13 -15.22 -9.49 10.62
N ILE A 14 -14.16 -8.74 10.94
CA ILE A 14 -12.94 -9.26 11.60
C ILE A 14 -13.26 -9.99 12.92
N PRO A 15 -14.02 -9.42 13.87
CA PRO A 15 -14.25 -10.07 15.16
C PRO A 15 -14.96 -11.42 15.04
N VAL A 16 -15.83 -11.56 14.03
CA VAL A 16 -16.53 -12.82 13.74
C VAL A 16 -15.56 -13.84 13.16
N CYS A 17 -14.66 -13.44 12.26
CA CYS A 17 -13.68 -14.33 11.66
C CYS A 17 -12.61 -14.81 12.64
N GLU A 18 -12.16 -13.95 13.56
CA GLU A 18 -11.15 -14.28 14.58
C GLU A 18 -11.57 -15.45 15.47
N GLY A 19 -12.85 -15.52 15.84
CA GLY A 19 -13.40 -16.65 16.59
C GLY A 19 -13.18 -17.99 15.86
N PHE A 20 -13.44 -18.04 14.55
CA PHE A 20 -13.20 -19.24 13.76
C PHE A 20 -11.71 -19.51 13.53
N PHE A 21 -10.87 -18.48 13.34
CA PHE A 21 -9.42 -18.65 13.21
C PHE A 21 -8.81 -19.31 14.45
N GLU A 22 -9.23 -18.87 15.65
CA GLU A 22 -8.79 -19.50 16.89
C GLU A 22 -9.24 -20.96 17.02
N LEU A 23 -10.52 -21.23 16.70
CA LEU A 23 -11.06 -22.58 16.77
C LEU A 23 -10.37 -23.52 15.78
N MET A 24 -10.10 -23.04 14.56
CA MET A 24 -9.37 -23.79 13.55
C MET A 24 -7.94 -24.08 13.98
N LYS A 25 -7.21 -23.09 14.52
CA LYS A 25 -5.86 -23.31 15.04
C LYS A 25 -5.82 -24.35 16.16
N LYS A 26 -6.83 -24.35 17.04
CA LYS A 26 -6.94 -25.31 18.16
C LYS A 26 -7.35 -26.71 17.69
N THR A 27 -8.18 -26.82 16.66
CA THR A 27 -8.84 -28.08 16.27
C THR A 27 -8.13 -28.78 15.10
N PHE A 28 -7.76 -28.03 14.06
CA PHE A 28 -7.33 -28.62 12.80
C PHE A 28 -5.90 -29.13 12.82
N ASN A 29 -5.06 -28.74 13.78
CA ASN A 29 -3.69 -29.26 13.88
C ASN A 29 -3.67 -30.80 14.09
N PHE A 30 -4.61 -31.32 14.90
CA PHE A 30 -4.76 -32.75 15.10
C PHE A 30 -5.12 -33.47 13.80
N TYR A 31 -6.14 -32.97 13.10
CA TYR A 31 -6.65 -33.58 11.87
C TYR A 31 -5.66 -33.47 10.69
N THR A 32 -5.01 -32.32 10.52
CA THR A 32 -4.01 -32.11 9.48
C THR A 32 -2.79 -33.01 9.67
N THR A 33 -2.30 -33.16 10.90
CA THR A 33 -1.19 -34.10 11.17
C THR A 33 -1.58 -35.52 10.78
N LEU A 34 -2.77 -35.97 11.18
CA LEU A 34 -3.27 -37.31 10.89
C LEU A 34 -3.48 -37.54 9.38
N CYS A 35 -4.03 -36.56 8.67
CA CYS A 35 -4.21 -36.64 7.21
C CYS A 35 -2.90 -36.57 6.44
N ASN A 36 -1.95 -35.72 6.83
CA ASN A 36 -0.64 -35.64 6.20
C ASN A 36 0.12 -36.96 6.35
N ASP A 37 0.07 -37.57 7.54
CA ASP A 37 0.68 -38.88 7.79
C ASP A 37 0.04 -39.97 6.92
N PHE A 38 -1.29 -39.95 6.78
CA PHE A 38 -2.01 -40.88 5.91
C PHE A 38 -1.64 -40.69 4.43
N LEU A 39 -1.75 -39.47 3.91
CA LEU A 39 -1.51 -39.17 2.50
C LEU A 39 -0.05 -39.40 2.09
N SER A 40 0.90 -39.09 2.97
CA SER A 40 2.34 -39.30 2.72
C SER A 40 2.71 -40.79 2.65
N ASN A 41 1.99 -41.65 3.37
CA ASN A 41 2.22 -43.10 3.38
C ASN A 41 1.26 -43.88 2.49
N LEU A 42 0.23 -43.24 1.91
CA LEU A 42 -0.82 -43.94 1.16
C LEU A 42 -0.25 -44.77 0.00
N GLY A 43 0.64 -44.18 -0.80
CA GLY A 43 1.26 -44.87 -1.95
C GLY A 43 2.05 -46.11 -1.53
N THR A 44 2.94 -45.97 -0.55
CA THR A 44 3.79 -47.07 -0.06
C THR A 44 2.97 -48.18 0.60
N GLN A 45 1.90 -47.84 1.33
CA GLN A 45 1.06 -48.84 1.98
C GLN A 45 0.15 -49.59 1.01
N ILE A 46 -0.29 -48.94 -0.09
CA ILE A 46 -1.00 -49.58 -1.19
C ILE A 46 -0.09 -50.57 -1.93
N GLU A 47 1.12 -50.13 -2.30
CA GLU A 47 2.11 -50.98 -2.99
C GLU A 47 2.44 -52.24 -2.18
N ASN A 48 2.57 -52.09 -0.86
CA ASN A 48 2.88 -53.18 0.06
C ASN A 48 1.67 -54.04 0.46
N LYS A 49 0.46 -53.74 -0.02
CA LYS A 49 -0.82 -54.39 0.39
C LYS A 49 -1.04 -54.38 1.91
N LYS A 50 -0.58 -53.33 2.60
CA LYS A 50 -0.65 -53.18 4.07
C LYS A 50 -1.56 -52.05 4.53
N LEU A 51 -2.34 -51.45 3.62
CA LEU A 51 -3.23 -50.33 3.92
C LEU A 51 -4.19 -50.63 5.08
N ASP A 52 -4.80 -51.81 5.11
CA ASP A 52 -5.71 -52.20 6.20
C ASP A 52 -5.01 -52.30 7.56
N ALA A 53 -3.79 -52.85 7.59
CA ALA A 53 -3.00 -52.92 8.82
C ALA A 53 -2.61 -51.52 9.28
N PHE A 54 -2.10 -50.68 8.39
CA PHE A 54 -1.75 -49.28 8.67
C PHE A 54 -2.94 -48.47 9.22
N LEU A 55 -4.12 -48.61 8.61
CA LEU A 55 -5.33 -47.93 9.06
C LEU A 55 -5.75 -48.37 10.47
N ASN A 56 -5.70 -49.66 10.77
CA ASN A 56 -6.19 -50.19 12.05
C ASN A 56 -5.16 -50.12 13.18
N GLU A 57 -3.87 -50.23 12.88
CA GLU A 57 -2.79 -50.29 13.87
C GLU A 57 -2.16 -48.91 14.13
N GLU A 58 -2.16 -47.99 13.15
CA GLU A 58 -1.53 -46.67 13.30
C GLU A 58 -2.54 -45.52 13.29
N ILE A 59 -3.43 -45.47 12.31
CA ILE A 59 -4.35 -44.32 12.17
C ILE A 59 -5.50 -44.38 13.17
N LYS A 60 -6.21 -45.52 13.26
CA LYS A 60 -7.38 -45.70 14.13
C LYS A 60 -7.07 -45.40 15.61
N PRO A 61 -5.98 -45.89 16.22
CA PRO A 61 -5.70 -45.63 17.64
C PRO A 61 -5.39 -44.16 17.92
N ARG A 62 -4.73 -43.46 16.99
CA ARG A 62 -4.44 -42.03 17.12
C ARG A 62 -5.72 -41.20 16.96
N LEU A 63 -6.53 -41.53 15.96
CA LEU A 63 -7.82 -40.88 15.70
C LEU A 63 -8.72 -40.98 16.95
N PHE A 64 -8.81 -42.17 17.55
CA PHE A 64 -9.67 -42.47 18.70
C PHE A 64 -8.95 -42.37 20.06
N SER A 65 -7.90 -41.55 20.14
CA SER A 65 -7.23 -41.29 21.41
C SER A 65 -8.19 -40.64 22.41
N SER A 66 -8.28 -41.23 23.60
CA SER A 66 -9.23 -40.77 24.63
C SER A 66 -9.02 -39.31 25.03
N GLU A 67 -7.76 -38.84 25.00
CA GLU A 67 -7.40 -37.46 25.31
C GLU A 67 -8.08 -36.46 24.35
N TYR A 68 -8.05 -36.74 23.04
CA TYR A 68 -8.69 -35.89 22.04
C TYR A 68 -10.21 -36.08 22.00
N CYS A 69 -10.69 -37.33 22.00
CA CYS A 69 -12.11 -37.63 21.86
C CYS A 69 -12.97 -37.05 23.01
N ASN A 70 -12.42 -37.00 24.23
CA ASN A 70 -13.09 -36.38 25.38
C ASN A 70 -13.29 -34.85 25.20
N GLY A 71 -12.49 -34.21 24.36
CA GLY A 71 -12.60 -32.78 24.05
C GLY A 71 -13.62 -32.43 22.96
N ILE A 72 -14.06 -33.40 22.15
CA ILE A 72 -14.87 -33.16 20.94
C ILE A 72 -16.20 -32.47 21.26
N GLU A 73 -16.93 -32.89 22.29
CA GLU A 73 -18.21 -32.26 22.65
C GLU A 73 -18.05 -30.78 23.01
N LYS A 74 -16.97 -30.42 23.70
CA LYS A 74 -16.67 -29.03 24.05
C LYS A 74 -16.38 -28.22 22.78
N LEU A 75 -15.55 -28.75 21.89
CA LEU A 75 -15.24 -28.10 20.60
C LEU A 75 -16.49 -27.87 19.77
N LYS A 76 -17.38 -28.87 19.67
CA LYS A 76 -18.66 -28.74 18.96
C LYS A 76 -19.52 -27.61 19.50
N ARG A 77 -19.63 -27.48 20.82
CA ARG A 77 -20.38 -26.37 21.45
C ARG A 77 -19.75 -25.01 21.13
N GLN A 78 -18.43 -24.92 21.05
CA GLN A 78 -17.73 -23.70 20.68
C GLN A 78 -17.97 -23.32 19.21
N PHE A 79 -17.84 -24.28 18.27
CA PHE A 79 -18.18 -24.06 16.87
C PHE A 79 -19.64 -23.66 16.68
N LEU A 80 -20.57 -24.30 17.39
CA LEU A 80 -21.98 -23.95 17.34
C LEU A 80 -22.23 -22.50 17.82
N ALA A 81 -21.55 -22.07 18.90
CA ALA A 81 -21.67 -20.70 19.40
C ALA A 81 -21.16 -19.66 18.39
N GLU A 82 -20.01 -19.89 17.76
CA GLU A 82 -19.49 -19.00 16.71
C GLU A 82 -20.38 -19.03 15.44
N ASN A 83 -20.92 -20.18 15.07
CA ASN A 83 -21.89 -20.30 13.97
C ASN A 83 -23.13 -19.45 14.19
N ILE A 84 -23.69 -19.46 15.40
CA ILE A 84 -24.85 -18.63 15.76
C ILE A 84 -24.51 -17.14 15.63
N LYS A 85 -23.33 -16.71 16.11
CA LYS A 85 -22.87 -15.32 15.95
C LYS A 85 -22.73 -14.93 14.49
N LEU A 86 -22.15 -15.79 13.66
CA LEU A 86 -22.00 -15.56 12.22
C LEU A 86 -23.36 -15.45 11.52
N GLU A 87 -24.32 -16.33 11.86
CA GLU A 87 -25.67 -16.26 11.33
C GLU A 87 -26.41 -14.99 11.73
N GLN A 88 -26.30 -14.57 12.99
CA GLN A 88 -26.86 -13.30 13.45
C GLN A 88 -26.25 -12.13 12.69
N PHE A 89 -24.92 -12.11 12.58
CA PHE A 89 -24.18 -11.07 11.85
C PHE A 89 -24.60 -10.98 10.38
N LEU A 90 -24.79 -12.13 9.70
CA LEU A 90 -25.26 -12.21 8.31
C LEU A 90 -26.71 -11.73 8.15
N LYS A 91 -27.58 -11.93 9.15
CA LYS A 91 -28.97 -11.46 9.12
C LYS A 91 -29.08 -9.95 9.39
N GLU A 92 -28.24 -9.43 10.28
CA GLU A 92 -28.26 -8.02 10.69
C GLU A 92 -27.60 -7.10 9.65
N ASN A 93 -26.68 -7.63 8.86
CA ASN A 93 -25.95 -6.87 7.86
C ASN A 93 -26.21 -7.47 6.46
N GLU A 94 -27.06 -6.82 5.66
CA GLU A 94 -27.22 -7.16 4.24
C GLU A 94 -25.94 -6.81 3.45
N PHE A 95 -24.90 -7.62 3.57
CA PHE A 95 -23.71 -7.49 2.72
C PHE A 95 -24.08 -7.90 1.29
N LYS A 96 -24.35 -6.92 0.42
CA LYS A 96 -24.67 -7.15 -1.00
C LYS A 96 -23.48 -7.57 -1.87
N THR A 97 -22.29 -7.70 -1.30
CA THR A 97 -21.07 -7.97 -2.07
C THR A 97 -20.35 -9.21 -1.54
N ASP A 98 -20.46 -10.30 -2.30
CA ASP A 98 -19.77 -11.59 -2.08
C ASP A 98 -18.22 -11.51 -2.18
N TYR A 99 -17.66 -10.31 -2.39
CA TYR A 99 -16.28 -10.12 -2.86
C TYR A 99 -15.27 -9.64 -1.80
N LEU A 100 -15.70 -9.20 -0.62
CA LEU A 100 -14.78 -8.67 0.42
C LEU A 100 -14.38 -9.71 1.46
N ASN A 101 -15.37 -10.43 1.97
CA ASN A 101 -15.16 -11.50 2.91
C ASN A 101 -16.31 -12.47 2.70
N ASP A 102 -16.01 -13.65 2.15
CA ASP A 102 -17.01 -14.65 1.81
C ASP A 102 -17.46 -15.37 3.08
N LEU A 103 -18.22 -14.65 3.90
CA LEU A 103 -18.76 -15.13 5.16
C LEU A 103 -19.72 -16.31 4.97
N GLN A 104 -20.30 -16.46 3.77
CA GLN A 104 -21.07 -17.65 3.42
C GLN A 104 -20.18 -18.86 3.21
N ALA A 105 -19.03 -18.72 2.56
CA ALA A 105 -18.02 -19.79 2.49
C ALA A 105 -17.49 -20.13 3.88
N LEU A 106 -17.18 -19.14 4.72
CA LEU A 106 -16.78 -19.37 6.11
C LEU A 106 -17.84 -20.20 6.86
N LYS A 107 -19.11 -19.84 6.71
CA LYS A 107 -20.22 -20.59 7.30
C LYS A 107 -20.26 -22.04 6.80
N LYS A 108 -20.17 -22.27 5.49
CA LYS A 108 -20.17 -23.62 4.92
C LYS A 108 -19.02 -24.47 5.44
N ILE A 109 -17.82 -23.90 5.57
CA ILE A 109 -16.64 -24.58 6.13
C ILE A 109 -16.90 -24.92 7.60
N SER A 110 -17.39 -23.96 8.39
CA SER A 110 -17.68 -24.19 9.79
C SER A 110 -18.77 -25.24 10.03
N ASP A 111 -19.84 -25.23 9.24
CA ASP A 111 -20.89 -26.26 9.28
C ASP A 111 -20.30 -27.63 8.94
N ALA A 112 -19.41 -27.72 7.94
CA ALA A 112 -18.72 -28.98 7.61
C ALA A 112 -17.80 -29.47 8.75
N ILE A 113 -17.13 -28.56 9.46
CA ILE A 113 -16.30 -28.90 10.63
C ILE A 113 -17.18 -29.40 11.79
N TYR A 114 -18.33 -28.78 12.01
CA TYR A 114 -19.29 -29.23 13.02
C TYR A 114 -19.77 -30.65 12.73
N GLU A 115 -20.12 -30.95 11.48
CA GLU A 115 -20.51 -32.29 11.04
C GLU A 115 -19.35 -33.29 11.14
N LEU A 116 -18.13 -32.88 10.78
CA LEU A 116 -16.93 -33.71 10.96
C LEU A 116 -16.74 -34.10 12.44
N LEU A 117 -16.89 -33.15 13.36
CA LEU A 117 -16.77 -33.39 14.79
C LEU A 117 -17.90 -34.29 15.32
N GLN A 118 -19.14 -34.09 14.84
CA GLN A 118 -20.27 -34.97 15.14
C GLN A 118 -19.95 -36.41 14.69
N ARG A 119 -19.53 -36.57 13.44
CA ARG A 119 -19.19 -37.86 12.86
C ARG A 119 -18.03 -38.52 13.59
N HIS A 120 -16.98 -37.78 13.94
CA HIS A 120 -15.86 -38.32 14.72
C HIS A 120 -16.34 -38.87 16.07
N TRP A 121 -17.17 -38.11 16.79
CA TRP A 121 -17.73 -38.57 18.07
C TRP A 121 -18.57 -39.84 17.93
N GLU A 122 -19.38 -39.94 16.88
CA GLU A 122 -20.16 -41.16 16.58
C GLU A 122 -19.27 -42.35 16.25
N LEU A 123 -18.26 -42.16 15.39
CA LEU A 123 -17.31 -43.21 15.03
C LEU A 123 -16.52 -43.70 16.24
N TYR A 124 -16.15 -42.81 17.16
CA TYR A 124 -15.51 -43.18 18.43
C TYR A 124 -16.45 -44.02 19.30
N ARG A 125 -17.72 -43.60 19.44
CA ARG A 125 -18.72 -44.32 20.25
C ARG A 125 -19.02 -45.72 19.72
N TYR A 126 -19.02 -45.90 18.40
CA TYR A 126 -19.36 -47.15 17.72
C TYR A 126 -18.16 -47.81 17.03
N GLN A 127 -16.94 -47.58 17.55
CA GLN A 127 -15.68 -47.99 16.91
C GLN A 127 -15.51 -49.50 16.70
N ASN A 128 -16.22 -50.32 17.45
CA ASN A 128 -16.15 -51.78 17.38
C ASN A 128 -17.21 -52.39 16.45
N SER A 129 -18.26 -51.65 16.13
CA SER A 129 -19.42 -52.16 15.36
C SER A 129 -19.53 -51.54 13.98
N VAL A 130 -19.07 -50.32 13.78
CA VAL A 130 -19.28 -49.56 12.53
C VAL A 130 -17.97 -49.29 11.79
N VAL A 131 -16.86 -49.06 12.49
CA VAL A 131 -15.62 -48.58 11.86
C VAL A 131 -14.92 -49.69 11.08
N ASN A 132 -14.77 -49.48 9.78
CA ASN A 132 -13.95 -50.28 8.87
C ASN A 132 -12.98 -49.39 8.07
N SER A 133 -12.06 -49.99 7.32
CA SER A 133 -11.06 -49.28 6.53
C SER A 133 -11.65 -48.28 5.54
N GLN A 134 -12.76 -48.62 4.88
CA GLN A 134 -13.42 -47.73 3.93
C GLN A 134 -13.95 -46.46 4.62
N ILE A 135 -14.55 -46.60 5.80
CA ILE A 135 -15.04 -45.48 6.59
C ILE A 135 -13.90 -44.61 7.09
N LEU A 136 -12.79 -45.22 7.53
CA LEU A 136 -11.59 -44.48 7.97
C LEU A 136 -11.01 -43.66 6.81
N VAL A 137 -10.82 -44.27 5.63
CA VAL A 137 -10.35 -43.54 4.43
C VAL A 137 -11.33 -42.43 4.05
N SER A 138 -12.63 -42.70 4.06
CA SER A 138 -13.65 -41.68 3.72
C SER A 138 -13.62 -40.50 4.69
N PHE A 139 -13.41 -40.76 5.98
CA PHE A 139 -13.29 -39.75 7.02
C PHE A 139 -12.01 -38.90 6.86
N LEU A 140 -10.88 -39.53 6.53
CA LEU A 140 -9.63 -38.83 6.23
C LEU A 140 -9.74 -37.94 4.99
N MET A 141 -10.40 -38.42 3.94
CA MET A 141 -10.66 -37.62 2.74
C MET A 141 -11.61 -36.45 3.01
N GLU A 142 -12.55 -36.60 3.94
CA GLU A 142 -13.43 -35.51 4.37
C GLU A 142 -12.65 -34.41 5.10
N ILE A 143 -11.73 -34.77 5.98
CA ILE A 143 -10.81 -33.82 6.64
C ILE A 143 -10.02 -33.04 5.59
N ASP A 144 -9.41 -33.73 4.62
CA ASP A 144 -8.60 -33.12 3.58
C ASP A 144 -9.41 -32.11 2.75
N ARG A 145 -10.63 -32.50 2.35
CA ARG A 145 -11.55 -31.61 1.62
C ARG A 145 -11.91 -30.35 2.42
N ILE A 146 -12.15 -30.47 3.72
CA ILE A 146 -12.41 -29.32 4.59
C ILE A 146 -11.16 -28.44 4.70
N GLY A 147 -9.97 -29.05 4.81
CA GLY A 147 -8.68 -28.35 4.81
C GLY A 147 -8.47 -27.51 3.55
N ILE A 148 -8.70 -28.08 2.36
CA ILE A 148 -8.63 -27.37 1.08
C ILE A 148 -9.60 -26.18 1.05
N GLY A 149 -10.84 -26.39 1.53
CA GLY A 149 -11.85 -25.34 1.61
C GLY A 149 -11.40 -24.19 2.54
N TRP A 150 -10.83 -24.54 3.69
CA TRP A 150 -10.27 -23.59 4.64
C TRP A 150 -9.11 -22.78 4.07
N ASP A 151 -8.13 -23.43 3.46
CA ASP A 151 -6.97 -22.76 2.89
C ASP A 151 -7.37 -21.81 1.76
N SER A 152 -8.30 -22.22 0.90
CA SER A 152 -8.84 -21.36 -0.15
C SER A 152 -9.57 -20.13 0.41
N TYR A 153 -10.32 -20.30 1.50
CA TYR A 153 -10.95 -19.17 2.19
C TYR A 153 -9.91 -18.24 2.81
N LEU A 154 -8.91 -18.79 3.52
CA LEU A 154 -7.85 -18.04 4.17
C LEU A 154 -7.04 -17.23 3.15
N GLU A 155 -6.72 -17.80 1.99
CA GLU A 155 -6.01 -17.12 0.91
C GLU A 155 -6.78 -15.89 0.43
N LYS A 156 -8.08 -16.04 0.16
CA LYS A 156 -8.97 -14.92 -0.22
C LYS A 156 -9.06 -13.87 0.88
N TYR A 157 -9.26 -14.31 2.13
CA TYR A 157 -9.32 -13.42 3.29
C TYR A 157 -8.02 -12.62 3.45
N LEU A 158 -6.86 -13.27 3.33
CA LEU A 158 -5.56 -12.62 3.42
C LEU A 158 -5.29 -11.70 2.23
N ALA A 159 -5.71 -12.05 1.02
CA ALA A 159 -5.60 -11.17 -0.14
C ALA A 159 -6.39 -9.87 0.07
N VAL A 160 -7.64 -9.98 0.53
CA VAL A 160 -8.47 -8.80 0.81
C VAL A 160 -7.94 -8.03 2.03
N SER A 161 -7.56 -8.73 3.10
CA SER A 161 -6.91 -8.13 4.27
C SER A 161 -5.69 -7.34 3.85
N ARG A 162 -4.80 -7.90 3.03
CA ARG A 162 -3.62 -7.18 2.51
C ARG A 162 -4.04 -5.93 1.77
N ILE A 163 -4.96 -6.00 0.82
CA ILE A 163 -5.45 -4.84 0.03
C ILE A 163 -6.06 -3.75 0.93
N LEU A 164 -6.72 -4.14 2.02
CA LEU A 164 -7.41 -3.21 2.92
C LEU A 164 -6.50 -2.69 4.05
N THR A 165 -5.46 -3.45 4.44
CA THR A 165 -4.45 -3.10 5.45
C THR A 165 -3.23 -2.40 4.88
N THR A 166 -2.94 -2.51 3.57
CA THR A 166 -1.92 -1.71 2.87
C THR A 166 -2.20 -0.21 2.92
N LYS A 167 -3.42 0.20 3.28
CA LYS A 167 -3.74 1.61 3.52
C LYS A 167 -4.18 1.85 4.95
N GLY A 168 -3.21 1.82 5.87
CA GLY A 168 -3.17 2.71 7.03
C GLY A 168 -4.07 2.35 8.20
N ASN A 169 -3.43 1.86 9.27
CA ASN A 169 -4.03 1.65 10.59
C ASN A 169 -4.05 2.93 11.45
N THR A 170 -3.94 4.11 10.84
CA THR A 170 -4.14 5.38 11.54
C THR A 170 -5.52 5.90 11.18
N PRO A 171 -6.41 6.16 12.16
CA PRO A 171 -7.62 6.91 11.90
C PRO A 171 -7.22 8.20 11.18
N ILE A 172 -7.79 8.43 9.99
CA ILE A 172 -7.70 9.69 9.27
C ILE A 172 -8.16 10.75 10.27
N LYS A 173 -7.22 11.53 10.82
CA LYS A 173 -7.55 12.70 11.64
C LYS A 173 -8.48 13.56 10.80
N ALA A 174 -9.59 14.00 11.37
CA ALA A 174 -10.46 14.96 10.69
C ALA A 174 -9.59 16.11 10.15
N GLU A 175 -9.82 16.52 8.90
CA GLU A 175 -9.10 17.60 8.20
C GLU A 175 -7.71 17.23 7.61
N CYS A 176 -7.40 15.93 7.48
CA CYS A 176 -6.19 15.47 6.77
C CYS A 176 -6.51 14.48 5.63
N GLY A 177 -5.93 14.72 4.46
CA GLY A 177 -6.03 13.90 3.26
C GLY A 177 -4.84 12.96 3.09
N PRO A 178 -5.04 11.72 2.60
CA PRO A 178 -3.94 10.80 2.30
C PRO A 178 -3.25 11.18 0.98
N LEU A 179 -1.92 11.25 1.00
CA LEU A 179 -1.06 11.44 -0.17
C LEU A 179 -0.20 10.20 -0.40
N GLU A 180 -0.28 9.63 -1.59
CA GLU A 180 0.49 8.44 -1.99
C GLU A 180 1.72 8.86 -2.81
N VAL A 181 2.91 8.52 -2.30
CA VAL A 181 4.21 8.79 -2.92
C VAL A 181 4.89 7.47 -3.21
N LYS A 182 5.07 7.16 -4.50
CA LYS A 182 5.82 5.98 -4.95
C LYS A 182 7.28 6.37 -5.19
N TYR A 183 8.23 5.67 -4.59
CA TYR A 183 9.67 5.84 -4.82
C TYR A 183 10.21 4.68 -5.67
N HIS A 184 10.74 5.02 -6.84
CA HIS A 184 11.27 4.10 -7.82
C HIS A 184 12.79 4.02 -7.66
N LEU A 185 13.30 2.81 -7.52
CA LEU A 185 14.74 2.51 -7.43
C LEU A 185 15.14 1.58 -8.58
N PRO A 186 16.42 1.61 -9.03
CA PRO A 186 16.92 0.63 -9.98
C PRO A 186 16.75 -0.81 -9.47
N GLU A 187 16.52 -1.76 -10.38
CA GLU A 187 16.24 -3.16 -10.04
C GLU A 187 17.34 -3.85 -9.19
N LYS A 188 18.55 -3.30 -9.16
CA LYS A 188 19.70 -3.87 -8.44
C LYS A 188 19.93 -3.25 -7.07
N VAL A 189 19.11 -2.28 -6.67
CA VAL A 189 19.25 -1.55 -5.40
C VAL A 189 18.16 -2.01 -4.44
N ASP A 190 18.56 -2.48 -3.27
CA ASP A 190 17.64 -2.84 -2.19
C ASP A 190 17.26 -1.59 -1.39
N PHE A 191 16.02 -1.53 -0.92
CA PHE A 191 15.56 -0.46 -0.05
C PHE A 191 15.91 -0.79 1.40
N ASP A 192 17.01 -0.22 1.88
CA ASP A 192 17.53 -0.49 3.23
C ASP A 192 17.13 0.60 4.25
N LEU A 193 17.60 0.43 5.49
CA LEU A 193 17.34 1.37 6.59
C LEU A 193 17.95 2.77 6.34
N VAL A 194 19.01 2.87 5.54
CA VAL A 194 19.67 4.15 5.23
C VAL A 194 18.84 4.91 4.21
N ILE A 195 18.50 4.26 3.09
CA ILE A 195 17.70 4.84 2.00
C ILE A 195 16.31 5.21 2.51
N SER A 196 15.69 4.37 3.34
CA SER A 196 14.41 4.70 3.97
C SER A 196 14.50 5.91 4.91
N SER A 197 15.53 6.00 5.75
CA SER A 197 15.74 7.16 6.62
C SER A 197 15.93 8.45 5.83
N ASP A 198 16.69 8.41 4.74
CA ASP A 198 16.98 9.58 3.91
C ASP A 198 15.74 10.02 3.10
N PHE A 199 14.97 9.06 2.59
CA PHE A 199 13.69 9.31 1.94
C PHE A 199 12.67 9.96 2.88
N ILE A 200 12.53 9.44 4.10
CA ILE A 200 11.63 10.00 5.12
C ILE A 200 12.05 11.42 5.51
N LYS A 201 13.35 11.65 5.75
CA LYS A 201 13.86 12.99 6.08
C LYS A 201 13.62 13.99 4.96
N PHE A 202 13.81 13.57 3.71
CA PHE A 202 13.50 14.42 2.56
C PHE A 202 12.03 14.83 2.55
N LEU A 203 11.09 13.88 2.70
CA LEU A 203 9.66 14.16 2.73
C LEU A 203 9.29 15.12 3.86
N GLN A 204 9.86 14.93 5.06
CA GLN A 204 9.64 15.80 6.22
C GLN A 204 10.11 17.23 5.94
N VAL A 205 11.34 17.41 5.45
CA VAL A 205 11.90 18.75 5.17
C VAL A 205 11.15 19.44 4.03
N ALA A 206 10.69 18.68 3.03
CA ALA A 206 9.82 19.20 1.98
C ALA A 206 8.48 19.70 2.54
N PHE A 207 7.92 18.99 3.52
CA PHE A 207 6.68 19.39 4.18
C PHE A 207 6.86 20.62 5.09
N GLU A 208 7.98 20.72 5.81
CA GLU A 208 8.33 21.92 6.61
C GLU A 208 8.30 23.20 5.74
N PHE A 209 8.75 23.11 4.49
CA PHE A 209 8.70 24.23 3.56
C PHE A 209 7.26 24.62 3.20
N ILE A 210 6.38 23.65 2.92
CA ILE A 210 4.97 23.93 2.62
C ILE A 210 4.26 24.57 3.81
N GLN A 211 4.50 24.07 5.02
CA GLN A 211 3.97 24.70 6.23
C GLN A 211 4.43 26.15 6.37
N GLN A 212 5.70 26.44 6.07
CA GLN A 212 6.25 27.79 6.23
C GLN A 212 5.74 28.79 5.18
N ILE A 213 5.38 28.36 3.97
CA ILE A 213 4.83 29.27 2.95
C ILE A 213 3.34 29.56 3.18
N HIS A 214 2.59 28.62 3.73
CA HIS A 214 1.18 28.80 4.09
C HIS A 214 1.02 29.54 5.43
N ASN A 215 1.90 29.28 6.39
CA ASN A 215 1.84 29.82 7.75
C ASN A 215 3.21 30.40 8.17
N PRO A 216 3.58 31.61 7.69
CA PRO A 216 4.93 32.18 7.91
C PRO A 216 5.21 32.67 9.33
N GLU A 217 4.17 32.91 10.13
CA GLU A 217 4.25 33.46 11.49
C GLU A 217 4.39 32.37 12.55
N THR A 218 3.83 31.18 12.31
CA THR A 218 3.91 30.01 13.19
C THR A 218 5.16 29.18 12.91
N LYS A 219 5.72 28.58 13.96
CA LYS A 219 6.73 27.53 13.77
C LYS A 219 6.03 26.32 13.13
N PRO A 220 6.71 25.51 12.31
CA PRO A 220 6.14 24.26 11.83
C PRO A 220 5.74 23.39 13.04
N GLU A 221 4.45 23.26 13.27
CA GLU A 221 3.87 22.65 14.47
C GLU A 221 3.65 21.13 14.32
N ALA A 222 3.42 20.65 13.08
CA ALA A 222 3.08 19.25 12.83
C ALA A 222 4.18 18.53 12.05
N SER A 223 4.72 17.44 12.63
CA SER A 223 5.56 16.50 11.90
C SER A 223 4.71 15.73 10.89
N LEU A 224 5.21 15.58 9.66
CA LEU A 224 4.59 14.74 8.63
C LEU A 224 4.38 13.31 9.17
N GLU A 225 3.13 12.88 9.21
CA GLU A 225 2.77 11.54 9.70
C GLU A 225 2.83 10.55 8.53
N ILE A 226 3.72 9.56 8.66
CA ILE A 226 3.85 8.46 7.70
C ILE A 226 2.97 7.33 8.18
N VAL A 227 1.95 7.02 7.38
CA VAL A 227 0.91 6.04 7.72
C VAL A 227 1.27 4.65 7.24
N ALA A 228 1.91 4.55 6.08
CA ALA A 228 2.37 3.28 5.54
C ALA A 228 3.65 3.49 4.73
N LEU A 229 4.55 2.51 4.81
CA LEU A 229 5.73 2.39 3.97
C LEU A 229 5.84 0.93 3.52
N GLU A 230 5.46 0.67 2.28
CA GLU A 230 5.48 -0.66 1.68
C GLU A 230 6.74 -0.84 0.86
N MET A 231 7.55 -1.84 1.21
CA MET A 231 8.79 -2.17 0.51
C MET A 231 8.52 -3.00 -0.76
N HIS A 232 7.61 -2.52 -1.61
CA HIS A 232 7.37 -3.02 -2.97
C HIS A 232 8.25 -2.27 -3.97
N ARG A 233 8.23 -2.67 -5.25
CA ARG A 233 8.86 -1.92 -6.35
C ARG A 233 7.78 -1.45 -7.31
N PRO A 234 7.44 -0.15 -7.33
CA PRO A 234 8.02 0.93 -6.52
C PRO A 234 7.64 0.87 -5.04
N ILE A 235 8.47 1.50 -4.19
CA ILE A 235 8.24 1.59 -2.74
C ILE A 235 7.06 2.53 -2.55
N ASN A 236 6.03 2.09 -1.84
CA ASN A 236 4.83 2.90 -1.65
C ASN A 236 4.86 3.58 -0.29
N CYS A 237 4.72 4.90 -0.25
CA CYS A 237 4.70 5.69 0.98
C CYS A 237 3.41 6.49 1.06
N VAL A 238 2.62 6.24 2.10
CA VAL A 238 1.36 6.95 2.34
C VAL A 238 1.56 7.95 3.47
N LEU A 239 1.32 9.22 3.16
CA LEU A 239 1.48 10.36 4.05
C LEU A 239 0.11 10.93 4.41
N MET A 240 -0.04 11.41 5.65
CA MET A 240 -1.19 12.22 6.04
C MET A 240 -0.82 13.69 6.05
N VAL A 241 -1.53 14.46 5.23
CA VAL A 241 -1.26 15.87 4.99
C VAL A 241 -2.56 16.65 5.28
N PRO A 242 -2.51 17.76 6.03
CA PRO A 242 -3.68 18.63 6.21
C PRO A 242 -4.28 19.02 4.85
N ASP A 243 -5.61 18.99 4.72
CA ASP A 243 -6.28 19.23 3.43
C ASP A 243 -5.92 20.58 2.81
N GLU A 244 -5.70 21.61 3.65
CA GLU A 244 -5.25 22.95 3.24
C GLU A 244 -3.87 22.95 2.54
N LEU A 245 -3.00 22.01 2.91
CA LEU A 245 -1.62 21.93 2.41
C LEU A 245 -1.43 20.87 1.32
N LEU A 246 -2.41 19.99 1.13
CA LEU A 246 -2.33 18.78 0.30
C LEU A 246 -1.95 19.09 -1.15
N ASP A 247 -2.66 20.02 -1.80
CA ASP A 247 -2.43 20.34 -3.21
C ASP A 247 -1.06 21.00 -3.44
N SER A 248 -0.66 21.89 -2.54
CA SER A 248 0.63 22.58 -2.62
C SER A 248 1.79 21.59 -2.43
N TYR A 249 1.66 20.66 -1.47
CA TYR A 249 2.66 19.65 -1.21
C TYR A 249 2.77 18.62 -2.34
N LYS A 250 1.62 18.21 -2.89
CA LYS A 250 1.57 17.34 -4.07
C LYS A 250 2.27 17.96 -5.27
N ARG A 251 1.96 19.23 -5.60
CA ARG A 251 2.63 19.95 -6.70
C ARG A 251 4.12 20.09 -6.46
N PHE A 252 4.53 20.39 -5.23
CA PHE A 252 5.94 20.49 -4.88
C PHE A 252 6.71 19.20 -5.16
N LEU A 253 6.17 18.06 -4.70
CA LEU A 253 6.80 16.78 -4.95
C LEU A 253 6.78 16.42 -6.44
N ASN A 254 5.69 16.67 -7.17
CA ASN A 254 5.66 16.47 -8.63
C ASN A 254 6.71 17.32 -9.36
N TYR A 255 6.87 18.58 -8.96
CA TYR A 255 7.90 19.46 -9.51
C TYR A 255 9.31 19.15 -9.06
N LEU A 256 9.51 18.31 -8.03
CA LEU A 256 10.82 17.80 -7.59
C LEU A 256 11.15 16.41 -8.19
N SER A 257 10.14 15.74 -8.76
CA SER A 257 10.20 14.36 -9.26
C SER A 257 10.78 14.21 -10.68
N VAL A 258 10.69 15.24 -11.52
CA VAL A 258 11.24 15.23 -12.89
C VAL A 258 12.75 14.89 -12.87
N ASP A 259 13.17 13.89 -13.64
CA ASP A 259 14.54 13.33 -13.72
C ASP A 259 15.69 14.35 -13.86
N VAL A 260 15.39 15.60 -14.24
CA VAL A 260 16.34 16.68 -14.48
C VAL A 260 16.71 17.47 -13.20
N LEU A 261 16.03 17.22 -12.07
CA LEU A 261 15.97 18.15 -10.93
C LEU A 261 17.01 18.00 -9.83
N LYS A 262 18.00 17.10 -9.98
CA LYS A 262 19.09 16.94 -8.98
C LYS A 262 20.07 18.14 -8.92
N ARG A 263 19.73 19.27 -9.53
CA ARG A 263 20.50 20.52 -9.52
C ARG A 263 19.87 21.52 -8.53
N GLU A 264 20.65 21.98 -7.57
CA GLU A 264 20.27 22.96 -6.53
C GLU A 264 19.57 24.22 -7.09
N THR A 265 19.92 24.61 -8.31
CA THR A 265 19.33 25.75 -9.00
C THR A 265 17.83 25.58 -9.26
N LEU A 266 17.37 24.38 -9.63
CA LEU A 266 15.95 24.11 -9.91
C LEU A 266 15.09 24.07 -8.65
N ILE A 267 15.63 23.61 -7.52
CA ILE A 267 14.95 23.64 -6.22
C ILE A 267 14.57 25.07 -5.85
N LYS A 268 15.46 26.05 -6.09
CA LYS A 268 15.16 27.47 -5.87
C LYS A 268 13.95 27.94 -6.67
N PHE A 269 13.83 27.51 -7.93
CA PHE A 269 12.72 27.92 -8.80
C PHE A 269 11.41 27.29 -8.37
N VAL A 270 11.41 25.99 -8.11
CA VAL A 270 10.21 25.28 -7.65
C VAL A 270 9.70 25.87 -6.33
N MET A 271 10.61 26.18 -5.40
CA MET A 271 10.24 26.87 -4.15
C MET A 271 9.69 28.28 -4.40
N GLU A 272 10.28 29.04 -5.33
CA GLU A 272 9.83 30.41 -5.63
C GLU A 272 8.46 30.43 -6.32
N VAL A 273 8.20 29.52 -7.26
CA VAL A 273 6.92 29.37 -7.97
C VAL A 273 5.80 29.11 -6.95
N LEU A 274 5.97 28.10 -6.09
CA LEU A 274 4.96 27.80 -5.08
C LEU A 274 4.79 28.92 -4.06
N ARG A 275 5.87 29.60 -3.66
CA ARG A 275 5.77 30.76 -2.78
C ARG A 275 4.96 31.90 -3.41
N LEU A 276 5.21 32.20 -4.68
CA LEU A 276 4.52 33.28 -5.40
C LEU A 276 3.03 32.96 -5.60
N GLN A 277 2.66 31.69 -5.76
CA GLN A 277 1.26 31.26 -5.84
C GLN A 277 0.47 31.48 -4.54
N GLN A 278 1.11 31.48 -3.38
CA GLN A 278 0.43 31.69 -2.11
C GLN A 278 0.15 33.17 -1.79
N GLU A 279 0.68 34.12 -2.58
CA GLU A 279 0.55 35.57 -2.34
C GLU A 279 1.08 36.06 -0.97
N VAL A 280 1.79 35.21 -0.22
CA VAL A 280 2.32 35.50 1.12
C VAL A 280 3.81 35.87 1.07
N GLU A 281 4.19 37.00 1.66
CA GLU A 281 5.60 37.43 1.75
C GLU A 281 6.38 36.67 2.84
N VAL A 282 7.10 35.63 2.44
CA VAL A 282 8.05 34.93 3.32
C VAL A 282 9.46 35.54 3.23
N PRO A 283 10.09 35.94 4.34
CA PRO A 283 11.45 36.49 4.34
C PRO A 283 12.49 35.51 3.77
N LYS A 284 13.36 36.00 2.87
CA LYS A 284 14.45 35.20 2.26
C LYS A 284 15.36 34.51 3.30
N ALA A 285 15.57 35.16 4.44
CA ALA A 285 16.37 34.62 5.55
C ALA A 285 15.81 33.30 6.14
N LYS A 286 14.49 33.07 6.04
CA LYS A 286 13.85 31.81 6.46
C LYS A 286 13.91 30.72 5.36
N LEU A 287 13.87 31.14 4.10
CA LEU A 287 13.87 30.23 2.94
C LEU A 287 15.25 29.66 2.59
N THR A 288 16.32 30.44 2.70
CA THR A 288 17.68 29.98 2.33
C THR A 288 18.15 28.77 3.16
N PRO A 289 17.93 28.70 4.49
CA PRO A 289 18.23 27.51 5.28
C PRO A 289 17.42 26.27 4.86
N LEU A 290 16.12 26.42 4.59
CA LEU A 290 15.28 25.32 4.11
C LEU A 290 15.71 24.82 2.75
N GLN A 291 16.01 25.73 1.82
CA GLN A 291 16.49 25.37 0.49
C GLN A 291 17.79 24.56 0.57
N LYS A 292 18.73 24.91 1.47
CA LYS A 292 19.94 24.13 1.73
C LYS A 292 19.63 22.75 2.34
N LYS A 293 18.67 22.67 3.28
CA LYS A 293 18.25 21.39 3.86
C LYS A 293 17.60 20.47 2.81
N ILE A 294 16.68 20.99 2.01
CA ILE A 294 16.01 20.24 0.93
C ILE A 294 17.06 19.74 -0.06
N SER A 295 17.98 20.60 -0.51
CA SER A 295 19.04 20.22 -1.45
C SER A 295 19.97 19.15 -0.87
N LYS A 296 20.32 19.27 0.42
CA LYS A 296 21.12 18.26 1.13
C LYS A 296 20.42 16.90 1.17
N HIS A 297 19.15 16.85 1.57
CA HIS A 297 18.41 15.60 1.70
C HIS A 297 18.02 15.01 0.35
N LEU A 298 17.75 15.83 -0.67
CA LEU A 298 17.56 15.36 -2.04
C LEU A 298 18.84 14.72 -2.58
N GLY A 299 20.01 15.30 -2.28
CA GLY A 299 21.31 14.74 -2.66
C GLY A 299 21.70 13.45 -1.94
N MET A 300 21.00 13.09 -0.86
CA MET A 300 21.16 11.81 -0.16
C MET A 300 20.34 10.68 -0.78
N LEU A 301 19.33 11.01 -1.61
CA LEU A 301 18.56 10.01 -2.34
C LEU A 301 19.38 9.36 -3.45
N HIS A 302 18.98 8.15 -3.87
CA HIS A 302 19.69 7.42 -4.92
C HIS A 302 19.78 8.25 -6.23
N PRO A 303 20.97 8.33 -6.89
CA PRO A 303 21.19 9.16 -8.06
C PRO A 303 20.38 8.75 -9.30
N GLU A 304 19.87 7.52 -9.32
CA GLU A 304 18.94 7.02 -10.36
C GLU A 304 17.51 6.82 -9.83
N GLY A 305 17.26 7.12 -8.55
CA GLY A 305 15.91 7.04 -8.00
C GLY A 305 15.08 8.28 -8.35
N TYR A 306 13.78 8.07 -8.58
CA TYR A 306 12.78 9.12 -8.79
C TYR A 306 11.50 8.76 -8.02
N PHE A 307 10.61 9.73 -7.78
CA PHE A 307 9.36 9.51 -7.08
C PHE A 307 8.17 9.97 -7.94
N SER A 308 6.97 9.48 -7.66
CA SER A 308 5.74 9.88 -8.37
C SER A 308 4.59 10.03 -7.39
N VAL A 309 3.74 11.05 -7.58
CA VAL A 309 2.70 11.44 -6.61
C VAL A 309 1.31 11.41 -7.22
N ASN A 310 0.81 10.21 -7.59
CA ASN A 310 -0.62 9.90 -7.76
C ASN A 310 -0.88 8.47 -8.26
N LEU A 311 -2.15 8.03 -8.14
CA LEU A 311 -2.68 6.69 -8.52
C LEU A 311 -2.80 6.43 -10.03
N ASN A 312 -2.84 7.47 -10.87
CA ASN A 312 -2.90 7.33 -12.32
C ASN A 312 -1.50 7.60 -12.89
N GLU A 313 -0.79 6.53 -13.24
CA GLU A 313 0.52 6.54 -13.90
C GLU A 313 0.47 7.11 -15.35
N GLY A 314 -0.42 8.06 -15.61
CA GLY A 314 -0.67 8.69 -16.92
C GLY A 314 -0.36 10.19 -16.99
N GLU A 315 0.07 10.84 -15.89
CA GLU A 315 0.65 12.18 -15.99
C GLU A 315 2.06 12.07 -16.59
N ASP A 316 2.11 12.19 -17.92
CA ASP A 316 3.33 12.24 -18.72
C ASP A 316 4.30 13.25 -18.09
N SER A 317 5.57 12.89 -17.83
CA SER A 317 6.56 13.83 -17.28
C SER A 317 6.67 15.12 -18.10
N VAL A 318 6.32 15.04 -19.39
CA VAL A 318 6.16 16.18 -20.31
C VAL A 318 5.04 17.14 -19.87
N SER A 319 3.90 16.62 -19.39
CA SER A 319 2.78 17.43 -18.88
C SER A 319 3.15 18.18 -17.60
N ILE A 320 3.85 17.54 -16.67
CA ILE A 320 4.32 18.14 -15.42
C ILE A 320 5.33 19.25 -15.74
N LEU A 321 6.28 18.98 -16.63
CA LEU A 321 7.23 19.96 -17.12
C LEU A 321 6.56 21.11 -17.87
N SER A 322 5.55 20.83 -18.71
CA SER A 322 4.80 21.85 -19.43
C SER A 322 4.01 22.75 -18.48
N SER A 323 3.45 22.19 -17.41
CA SER A 323 2.78 22.94 -16.35
C SER A 323 3.76 23.85 -15.61
N LEU A 324 4.92 23.33 -15.20
CA LEU A 324 5.96 24.13 -14.54
C LEU A 324 6.47 25.24 -15.45
N CYS A 325 6.74 24.95 -16.73
CA CYS A 325 7.15 25.96 -17.71
C CYS A 325 6.07 27.03 -17.92
N GLY A 326 4.79 26.63 -18.02
CA GLY A 326 3.67 27.56 -18.13
C GLY A 326 3.52 28.46 -16.90
N GLU A 327 3.69 27.92 -15.70
CA GLU A 327 3.69 28.70 -14.46
C GLU A 327 4.89 29.67 -14.40
N MET A 328 6.07 29.23 -14.84
CA MET A 328 7.24 30.10 -14.93
C MET A 328 7.06 31.24 -15.94
N GLU A 329 6.42 30.97 -17.08
CA GLU A 329 6.09 31.97 -18.10
C GLU A 329 5.06 32.99 -17.58
N GLN A 330 4.01 32.52 -16.88
CA GLN A 330 3.03 33.40 -16.23
C GLN A 330 3.66 34.31 -15.17
N LEU A 331 4.68 33.82 -14.47
CA LEU A 331 5.44 34.57 -13.47
C LEU A 331 6.60 35.40 -14.09
N GLU A 332 6.73 35.40 -15.43
CA GLU A 332 7.77 36.09 -16.21
C GLU A 332 9.21 35.74 -15.75
N ILE A 333 9.46 34.48 -15.38
CA ILE A 333 10.78 33.97 -14.95
C ILE A 333 11.58 33.50 -16.17
N GLY A 334 12.66 34.21 -16.52
CA GLY A 334 13.50 33.87 -17.68
C GLY A 334 14.68 32.92 -17.39
N PHE A 335 15.22 32.25 -18.41
CA PHE A 335 16.39 31.36 -18.29
C PHE A 335 17.66 32.06 -17.74
N GLY A 336 17.81 33.36 -17.97
CA GLY A 336 18.91 34.15 -17.39
C GLY A 336 18.76 34.36 -15.87
N ASP A 337 17.53 34.45 -15.38
CA ASP A 337 17.22 34.45 -13.94
C ASP A 337 17.43 33.05 -13.34
N MET A 338 17.37 32.00 -14.19
CA MET A 338 17.62 30.62 -13.80
C MET A 338 19.08 30.32 -13.42
N LEU A 339 20.04 31.08 -13.95
CA LEU A 339 21.47 30.84 -13.74
C LEU A 339 22.12 31.79 -12.73
N THR A 340 21.52 32.97 -12.51
CA THR A 340 22.16 34.07 -11.76
C THR A 340 21.70 34.19 -10.31
N GLY A 341 20.76 33.34 -9.86
CA GLY A 341 20.32 33.33 -8.47
C GLY A 341 19.76 34.69 -8.04
N SER A 342 18.64 35.11 -8.64
CA SER A 342 17.82 36.24 -8.17
C SER A 342 18.57 37.52 -7.79
N THR A 343 19.03 38.29 -8.77
CA THR A 343 19.40 39.70 -8.53
C THR A 343 18.52 40.63 -9.37
N ASN A 344 17.63 41.34 -8.65
CA ASN A 344 16.95 42.59 -9.03
C ASN A 344 15.80 42.59 -10.06
N ARG A 345 15.54 41.53 -10.84
CA ARG A 345 14.39 41.51 -11.78
C ARG A 345 13.07 40.97 -11.20
N LEU A 346 13.11 39.92 -10.38
CA LEU A 346 11.90 39.27 -9.83
C LEU A 346 11.07 40.14 -8.86
N SER A 347 11.65 41.21 -8.31
CA SER A 347 10.92 42.19 -7.51
C SER A 347 10.12 43.20 -8.34
N ARG A 348 10.33 43.28 -9.66
CA ARG A 348 9.63 44.22 -10.55
C ARG A 348 8.30 43.70 -11.10
N ASN A 349 8.07 42.38 -11.10
CA ASN A 349 6.84 41.78 -11.61
C ASN A 349 5.67 41.86 -10.58
N ARG A 350 5.84 42.68 -9.54
CA ARG A 350 4.86 42.93 -8.45
C ARG A 350 3.71 43.86 -8.83
N ILE A 351 3.54 44.23 -10.10
CA ILE A 351 2.46 45.14 -10.50
C ILE A 351 1.24 44.30 -10.92
N PRO A 352 0.10 44.41 -10.23
CA PRO A 352 -1.12 43.71 -10.63
C PRO A 352 -1.72 44.42 -11.85
N GLU A 353 -1.70 43.79 -13.03
CA GLU A 353 -2.50 44.27 -14.17
C GLU A 353 -3.97 43.89 -13.97
N LYS A 354 -4.67 44.68 -13.15
CA LYS A 354 -5.95 45.23 -13.63
C LYS A 354 -5.59 46.44 -14.46
N ILE A 355 -5.54 46.30 -15.78
CA ILE A 355 -5.84 47.34 -16.78
C ILE A 355 -5.66 46.70 -18.17
N SER A 356 -6.75 46.64 -18.93
CA SER A 356 -6.73 46.37 -20.36
C SER A 356 -5.94 47.45 -21.09
N VAL A 357 -4.71 47.16 -21.51
CA VAL A 357 -4.02 47.96 -22.53
C VAL A 357 -3.39 47.03 -23.55
N LYS A 358 -3.81 47.22 -24.82
CA LYS A 358 -3.19 46.64 -26.01
C LYS A 358 -1.66 46.77 -25.93
N LYS A 359 -0.94 45.66 -25.78
CA LYS A 359 0.52 45.63 -25.95
C LYS A 359 0.83 45.55 -27.45
N GLU A 360 1.36 46.64 -28.00
CA GLU A 360 2.12 46.62 -29.24
C GLU A 360 3.31 45.66 -29.09
N LEU A 361 3.46 44.75 -30.06
CA LEU A 361 4.65 43.92 -30.22
C LEU A 361 5.87 44.84 -30.42
N LYS A 362 6.78 44.84 -29.45
CA LYS A 362 8.15 45.34 -29.67
C LYS A 362 9.05 44.19 -30.11
N SER A 363 9.59 44.40 -31.31
CA SER A 363 10.44 43.56 -32.13
C SER A 363 11.72 43.05 -31.46
N ASP A 364 12.04 41.81 -31.80
CA ASP A 364 13.34 41.23 -32.15
C ASP A 364 14.60 41.60 -31.34
N LYS A 365 15.10 40.60 -30.61
CA LYS A 365 16.54 40.30 -30.61
C LYS A 365 16.75 38.95 -31.31
N PRO A 366 17.69 38.86 -32.28
CA PRO A 366 17.84 37.66 -33.08
C PRO A 366 18.42 36.52 -32.23
N SER A 367 17.78 35.35 -32.34
CA SER A 367 18.28 34.08 -31.80
C SER A 367 19.62 33.72 -32.46
N THR A 368 20.62 33.36 -31.67
CA THR A 368 21.97 32.96 -32.14
C THR A 368 22.03 31.51 -32.63
N VAL A 369 20.90 30.80 -32.73
CA VAL A 369 20.87 29.41 -33.20
C VAL A 369 20.34 29.36 -34.64
N LYS A 370 21.25 29.20 -35.61
CA LYS A 370 20.90 28.87 -37.00
C LYS A 370 20.91 27.35 -37.18
N LEU A 371 19.73 26.73 -37.11
CA LEU A 371 19.53 25.34 -37.52
C LEU A 371 19.43 25.29 -39.05
N ASN A 372 20.43 24.72 -39.73
CA ASN A 372 20.38 24.52 -41.18
C ASN A 372 19.75 23.15 -41.48
N VAL A 373 18.44 23.13 -41.74
CA VAL A 373 17.59 21.93 -41.86
C VAL A 373 17.85 21.10 -43.15
N LYS A 374 18.91 21.38 -43.91
CA LYS A 374 19.17 20.74 -45.22
C LYS A 374 20.31 19.72 -45.28
N GLN A 375 21.12 19.54 -44.23
CA GLN A 375 22.16 18.52 -44.21
C GLN A 375 22.05 17.68 -42.92
N LYS A 376 21.51 16.47 -43.06
CA LYS A 376 21.42 15.46 -42.00
C LYS A 376 22.81 14.86 -41.71
N GLU A 377 23.69 15.58 -41.02
CA GLU A 377 24.90 14.98 -40.45
C GLU A 377 25.22 15.54 -39.06
N HIS A 378 25.46 14.63 -38.11
CA HIS A 378 26.03 14.93 -36.81
C HIS A 378 27.51 15.30 -36.98
N ILE A 379 27.92 16.46 -36.46
CA ILE A 379 29.34 16.78 -36.29
C ILE A 379 29.58 17.17 -34.82
N ASN A 380 30.09 16.18 -34.09
CA ASN A 380 31.04 16.19 -32.97
C ASN A 380 31.05 17.32 -31.91
N PHE A 381 30.80 16.88 -30.68
CA PHE A 381 31.44 17.17 -29.38
C PHE A 381 32.47 18.30 -29.19
N LEU A 382 32.25 18.99 -28.04
CA LEU A 382 33.17 19.50 -27.00
C LEU A 382 34.15 20.65 -27.26
N THR A 383 34.33 21.40 -26.16
CA THR A 383 35.26 22.52 -25.85
C THR A 383 34.68 23.91 -26.17
N SER A 384 34.63 24.88 -25.25
CA SER A 384 35.37 25.11 -23.99
C SER A 384 34.48 25.78 -22.94
#